data_AF-A0A1C4YRJ8-F1
#
_entry.id   AF-A0A1C4YRJ8-F1
#
_cell.length_a   1.000
_cell.length_b   1.000
_cell.length_c   1.000
_cell.angle_alpha   90.00
_cell.angle_beta   90.00
_cell.angle_gamma   90.00
#
_symmetry.space_group_name_H-M   'P 1'
#
loop_
_entity.id
_entity.type
_entity.pdbx_description
1 polymer ?
#
loop_
_entity_poly.entity_id
_entity_poly.type
_entity_poly.pdbx_seq_one_letter_code
_entity_poly.pdbx_strand_id
1 'polypeptide(L)' 'MTTKGCPLLTDPTARGLWLAIATLTAVIVGATAGLLAWAGGLNPPTAILTAGGAFAGTMLLFLTIVRFTAGQAE' A
#
# COMPACT_ATOMS: atom_id res chain seq x y z
N MET A 1 14.80 -25.75 10.76
CA MET A 1 14.43 -25.40 9.38
C MET A 1 12.94 -25.68 9.21
N THR A 2 12.09 -24.74 9.62
CA THR A 2 10.63 -24.88 9.50
C THR A 2 10.06 -23.47 9.34
N THR A 3 10.25 -22.91 8.16
CA THR A 3 9.44 -21.78 7.70
C THR A 3 8.03 -22.31 7.53
N LYS A 4 7.19 -22.17 8.56
CA LYS A 4 5.74 -22.33 8.40
C LYS A 4 5.32 -21.27 7.39
N GLY A 5 5.22 -21.64 6.12
CA GLY A 5 4.67 -20.77 5.09
C GLY A 5 3.31 -20.31 5.57
N CYS A 6 3.15 -19.01 5.82
CA CYS A 6 1.90 -18.44 6.28
C CYS A 6 0.81 -18.77 5.24
N PRO A 7 -0.19 -19.59 5.56
CA PRO A 7 -1.22 -20.02 4.60
C PRO A 7 -2.11 -18.87 4.09
N LEU A 8 -1.99 -17.68 4.70
CA LEU A 8 -2.76 -16.48 4.41
C LEU A 8 -2.45 -15.81 3.05
N LEU A 9 -1.35 -16.15 2.38
CA LEU A 9 -1.00 -15.56 1.07
C LEU A 9 -1.29 -16.48 -0.12
N THR A 10 -1.68 -17.72 0.14
CA THR A 10 -2.01 -18.73 -0.87
C THR A 10 -3.52 -18.86 -1.08
N ASP A 11 -4.32 -18.56 -0.07
CA ASP A 11 -5.79 -18.56 -0.17
C ASP A 11 -6.30 -17.35 -1.00
N PRO A 12 -7.18 -17.54 -2.01
CA PRO A 12 -7.67 -16.45 -2.87
C PRO A 12 -8.41 -15.36 -2.08
N THR A 13 -9.18 -15.78 -1.07
CA THR A 13 -9.93 -14.91 -0.14
C THR A 13 -8.98 -14.13 0.77
N ALA A 14 -7.94 -14.78 1.29
CA ALA A 14 -6.96 -14.14 2.17
C ALA A 14 -6.08 -13.14 1.40
N ARG A 15 -5.70 -13.43 0.14
CA ARG A 15 -5.08 -12.47 -0.78
C ARG A 15 -5.96 -11.25 -1.05
N GLY A 16 -7.25 -11.48 -1.31
CA GLY A 16 -8.23 -10.41 -1.53
C GLY A 16 -8.34 -9.49 -0.31
N LEU A 17 -8.42 -10.07 0.88
CA LEU A 17 -8.46 -9.31 2.14
C LEU A 17 -7.18 -8.51 2.37
N TRP A 18 -6.02 -9.09 2.08
CA TRP A 18 -4.73 -8.42 2.22
C TRP A 18 -4.59 -7.23 1.25
N LEU A 19 -5.06 -7.38 0.00
CA LEU A 19 -5.12 -6.28 -0.97
C LEU A 19 -6.07 -5.17 -0.52
N ALA A 20 -7.20 -5.51 0.09
CA ALA A 20 -8.13 -4.52 0.64
C ALA A 20 -7.48 -3.71 1.77
N ILE A 21 -6.78 -4.38 2.70
CA ILE A 21 -6.05 -3.73 3.79
C ILE A 21 -4.92 -2.84 3.25
N ALA A 22 -4.17 -3.32 2.26
CA ALA A 22 -3.12 -2.56 1.59
C ALA A 22 -3.68 -1.29 0.92
N THR A 23 -4.80 -1.42 0.21
CA THR A 23 -5.47 -0.29 -0.45
C THR A 23 -5.98 0.74 0.57
N LEU A 24 -6.63 0.27 1.65
CA LEU A 24 -7.10 1.15 2.72
C LEU A 24 -5.93 1.91 3.38
N THR A 25 -4.82 1.22 3.64
CA THR A 25 -3.61 1.83 4.20
C THR A 25 -3.03 2.88 3.23
N ALA A 26 -2.96 2.58 1.93
CA ALA A 26 -2.50 3.53 0.92
C ALA A 26 -3.38 4.79 0.88
N VAL A 27 -4.70 4.64 0.99
CA VAL A 27 -5.64 5.78 1.04
C VAL A 27 -5.39 6.64 2.28
N ILE A 28 -5.18 6.03 3.46
CA ILE A 28 -4.88 6.77 4.70
C ILE A 28 -3.56 7.53 4.57
N VAL A 29 -2.51 6.90 4.03
CA VAL A 29 -1.21 7.54 3.81
C VAL A 29 -1.31 8.69 2.81
N GLY A 30 -2.02 8.49 1.69
CA GLY A 30 -2.25 9.56 0.70
C GLY A 30 -3.05 10.73 1.27
N ALA A 31 -4.12 10.45 2.02
CA ALA A 31 -4.96 11.47 2.64
C ALA A 31 -4.20 12.27 3.71
N THR A 32 -3.44 11.61 4.57
CA THR A 32 -2.61 12.27 5.59
C THR A 32 -1.50 13.10 4.97
N ALA A 33 -0.81 12.60 3.94
CA ALA A 33 0.20 13.35 3.20
C ALA A 33 -0.37 14.59 2.49
N GLY A 34 -1.54 14.45 1.86
CA GLY A 34 -2.24 15.58 1.22
C GLY A 34 -2.72 16.62 2.21
N LEU A 35 -3.30 16.19 3.33
CA LEU A 35 -3.75 17.09 4.39
C LEU A 35 -2.57 17.82 5.03
N LEU A 36 -1.45 17.13 5.25
CA LEU A 36 -0.23 17.72 5.77
C LEU A 36 0.41 18.71 4.78
N ALA A 37 0.36 18.40 3.47
CA ALA A 37 0.83 19.31 2.42
C ALA A 37 0.00 20.61 2.37
N TRP A 38 -1.33 20.49 2.50
CA TRP A 38 -2.22 21.65 2.57
C TRP A 38 -2.01 22.47 3.85
N ALA A 39 -1.89 21.80 5.01
CA ALA A 39 -1.58 22.44 6.29
C ALA A 39 -0.19 23.10 6.30
N GLY A 40 0.76 22.57 5.52
CA GLY A 40 2.09 23.15 5.31
C GLY A 40 2.11 24.39 4.40
N GLY A 41 0.95 24.85 3.92
CA GLY A 41 0.83 26.05 3.09
C GLY A 41 1.11 25.83 1.61
N LEU A 42 1.14 24.58 1.14
CA LEU A 42 1.27 24.29 -0.29
C LEU A 42 -0.03 24.57 -1.04
N ASN A 43 0.11 25.02 -2.29
CA ASN A 43 -1.00 25.29 -3.19
C ASN A 43 -1.88 24.03 -3.37
N PRO A 44 -3.21 24.17 -3.53
CA PRO A 44 -4.10 23.00 -3.70
C PRO A 44 -3.65 22.00 -4.79
N PRO A 45 -3.15 22.41 -5.97
CA PRO A 45 -2.67 21.48 -6.99
C PRO A 45 -1.45 20.67 -6.53
N THR A 46 -0.51 21.28 -5.82
CA THR A 46 0.69 20.60 -5.32
C THR A 46 0.36 19.66 -4.17
N ALA A 47 -0.57 20.02 -3.29
CA ALA A 47 -1.04 19.12 -2.22
C ALA A 47 -1.68 17.83 -2.78
N ILE A 48 -2.44 17.94 -3.87
CA ILE A 48 -3.02 16.77 -4.57
C ILE A 48 -1.92 15.90 -5.18
N LEU A 49 -0.90 16.52 -5.80
CA LEU A 49 0.24 15.78 -6.34
C LEU A 49 1.04 15.05 -5.24
N THR A 50 1.21 15.67 -4.07
CA THR A 50 1.85 15.03 -2.92
C THR A 50 1.03 13.85 -2.40
N ALA A 51 -0.29 14.02 -2.27
CA ALA A 51 -1.20 12.94 -1.88
C ALA A 51 -1.16 11.75 -2.86
N GLY A 52 -1.20 12.05 -4.16
CA GLY A 52 -1.14 11.06 -5.24
C GLY A 52 0.21 10.33 -5.27
N GLY A 53 1.31 11.04 -5.07
CA GLY A 53 2.66 10.45 -4.98
C GLY A 53 2.81 9.51 -3.79
N ALA A 54 2.31 9.93 -2.61
CA ALA A 54 2.32 9.10 -1.41
C ALA A 54 1.46 7.84 -1.59
N PHE A 55 0.25 7.98 -2.14
CA PHE A 55 -0.63 6.85 -2.46
C PHE A 55 0.03 5.88 -3.45
N ALA A 56 0.54 6.38 -4.57
CA ALA A 56 1.18 5.56 -5.60
C ALA A 56 2.42 4.83 -5.05
N GLY A 57 3.23 5.51 -4.23
CA GLY A 57 4.39 4.91 -3.56
C GLY A 57 3.99 3.78 -2.60
N THR A 58 2.98 3.99 -1.77
CA THR A 58 2.47 2.95 -0.87
C THR A 58 1.86 1.77 -1.64
N MET A 59 1.10 2.03 -2.70
CA MET A 59 0.52 0.98 -3.55
C MET A 59 1.61 0.14 -4.22
N LEU A 60 2.67 0.79 -4.74
CA LEU A 60 3.80 0.12 -5.38
C LEU A 60 4.60 -0.73 -4.39
N LEU A 61 4.77 -0.25 -3.15
CA LEU A 61 5.36 -1.04 -2.07
C LEU A 61 4.55 -2.31 -1.81
N PHE A 62 3.23 -2.20 -1.68
CA PHE A 62 2.37 -3.36 -1.44
C PHE A 62 2.37 -4.36 -2.61
N LEU A 63 2.31 -3.89 -3.85
CA LEU A 63 2.43 -4.74 -5.03
C LEU A 63 3.79 -5.45 -5.08
N THR A 64 4.86 -4.76 -4.69
CA THR A 64 6.20 -5.34 -4.57
C THR A 64 6.26 -6.43 -3.50
N ILE A 65 5.66 -6.20 -2.33
CA ILE A 65 5.57 -7.21 -1.27
C ILE A 65 4.79 -8.43 -1.76
N VAL A 66 3.66 -8.24 -2.43
CA VAL A 66 2.89 -9.34 -3.03
C VAL A 66 3.72 -10.08 -4.08
N ARG A 67 4.49 -9.37 -4.91
CA ARG A 67 5.37 -10.00 -5.92
C ARG A 67 6.46 -10.84 -5.29
N PHE A 68 7.15 -10.34 -4.25
CA PHE A 68 8.20 -11.07 -3.54
C PHE A 68 7.63 -12.26 -2.75
N THR A 69 6.50 -12.09 -2.08
CA THR A 69 5.87 -13.17 -1.32
C THR A 69 5.22 -14.23 -2.21
N ALA A 70 4.69 -13.85 -3.38
CA ALA A 70 4.21 -14.79 -4.39
C ALA A 70 5.34 -15.57 -5.08
N GLY A 71 6.55 -14.98 -5.20
CA GLY A 71 7.73 -15.64 -5.76
C GLY A 71 8.46 -16.60 -4.81
N GLN A 72 7.96 -16.81 -3.58
CA GLN A 72 8.48 -17.81 -2.63
C GLN A 72 7.69 -19.14 -2.69
N ALA A 73 6.82 -19.30 -3.70
CA ALA A 73 5.98 -20.48 -3.90
C ALA A 73 6.49 -21.40 -5.02
N GLU A 74 7.73 -21.21 -5.47
CA GLU A 74 8.45 -22.08 -6.42
C GLU A 74 9.66 -22.75 -5.76
#